data_AF-A0A0D8B8K3-F1
#
_entry.id   AF-A0A0D8B8K3-F1
#
_cell.length_a   1.000
_cell.length_b   1.000
_cell.length_c   1.000
_cell.angle_alpha   90.00
_cell.angle_beta   90.00
_cell.angle_gamma   90.00
#
_symmetry.space_group_name_H-M   'P 1'
#
loop_
_entity.id
_entity.type
_entity.pdbx_description
1 polymer ?
#
loop_
_entity_poly.entity_id
_entity_poly.type
_entity_poly.pdbx_seq_one_letter_code
_entity_poly.pdbx_strand_id
1 'polypeptide(L)'
;MPNDRRTFIRLAALAGATAPLALGAVTPVAAATGDAATGNAPAAVPLPRSPLGRPPVLVPGPNSYSAGRLRAGNAAGLLAGSWDDSPYSAIGGIWRDGTVHFLDGSNDPAAVNEAGVVVGDVVSHYDRQAFRWFNGNYQRLGFLGGTNTIGGYRSSANAVNRSGAVVGYSSTDSGAQHAALWWDPRPQDLGTLGGPSSEAVDVNAAGHIVGSSATAAGQSHAVVWFGGAIHDLGTLGGSSSTAVAVNERGQIVGHSETADGHRRAALWDRGRAIDLGTLPGDTTSSAVAINNAGQVLVSSYGTTNGAFLWQAGRRTPLRVAGGAVEPVDLNDRGVACGTVTASADGTTRAFRWQAGRLTQLATLGGSYGNAWAVTPTGIIVGSSRSASSPVPQAVFWPAPGR
;
A
#
# COMPACT_ATOMS: atom_id res chain seq x y z
N MET A 1 10.40 35.08 54.76
CA MET A 1 10.96 34.63 56.05
C MET A 1 10.46 33.22 56.35
N PRO A 2 11.30 32.39 57.01
CA PRO A 2 11.66 31.07 56.50
C PRO A 2 11.49 29.95 57.55
N ASN A 3 11.86 28.73 57.17
CA ASN A 3 12.48 27.67 57.99
C ASN A 3 12.92 26.61 56.97
N ASP A 4 14.18 26.34 56.60
CA ASP A 4 15.49 26.35 57.24
C ASP A 4 15.59 25.50 58.53
N ARG A 5 16.03 24.24 58.35
CA ARG A 5 16.87 23.52 59.30
C ARG A 5 17.94 22.71 58.55
N ARG A 6 19.12 23.33 58.47
CA ARG A 6 20.47 22.77 58.38
C ARG A 6 20.67 21.65 59.44
N THR A 7 21.62 20.70 59.37
CA THR A 7 23.06 20.95 59.64
C THR A 7 23.86 19.61 59.72
N PHE A 8 24.91 19.45 58.87
CA PHE A 8 26.29 18.92 59.11
C PHE A 8 26.57 17.42 59.48
N ILE A 9 27.77 16.82 59.35
CA ILE A 9 28.98 16.84 58.47
C ILE A 9 30.06 15.94 59.19
N ARG A 10 30.94 15.27 58.41
CA ARG A 10 32.23 14.54 58.73
C ARG A 10 32.18 13.09 59.22
N LEU A 11 33.24 12.26 59.09
CA LEU A 11 34.40 12.01 58.19
C LEU A 11 35.30 10.98 58.95
N ALA A 12 36.09 10.20 58.20
CA ALA A 12 37.27 9.39 58.59
C ALA A 12 36.98 7.98 59.16
N ALA A 13 37.50 6.83 58.70
CA ALA A 13 38.72 6.36 57.97
C ALA A 13 39.64 5.50 58.87
N LEU A 14 40.35 4.57 58.20
CA LEU A 14 41.36 3.58 58.64
C LEU A 14 40.84 2.23 59.15
N ALA A 15 41.53 1.10 59.01
CA ALA A 15 42.60 0.61 58.12
C ALA A 15 42.80 -0.87 58.49
N GLY A 16 43.30 -1.70 57.57
CA GLY A 16 43.68 -3.08 57.90
C GLY A 16 44.24 -3.82 56.69
N ALA A 17 45.54 -3.69 56.47
CA ALA A 17 46.31 -4.39 55.45
C ALA A 17 46.79 -5.76 55.95
N THR A 18 47.00 -6.71 55.01
CA THR A 18 48.12 -7.67 55.00
C THR A 18 48.26 -8.26 53.58
N ALA A 19 49.43 -8.05 52.97
CA ALA A 19 50.02 -8.84 51.88
C ALA A 19 51.07 -9.80 52.52
N PRO A 20 51.92 -10.60 51.82
CA PRO A 20 52.20 -10.70 50.37
C PRO A 20 52.49 -12.14 49.85
N LEU A 21 52.87 -12.28 48.57
CA LEU A 21 54.05 -13.07 48.12
C LEU A 21 54.37 -12.77 46.65
N ALA A 22 55.66 -12.72 46.36
CA ALA A 22 56.29 -12.12 45.17
C ALA A 22 56.97 -13.16 44.25
N LEU A 23 57.31 -12.73 43.03
CA LEU A 23 58.54 -12.95 42.21
C LEU A 23 58.16 -12.93 40.71
N GLY A 24 58.88 -12.30 39.78
CA GLY A 24 60.20 -11.69 39.81
C GLY A 24 60.44 -10.72 38.64
N ALA A 25 61.50 -9.93 38.78
CA ALA A 25 61.96 -8.88 37.87
C ALA A 25 62.63 -9.42 36.59
N VAL A 26 62.76 -8.59 35.54
CA VAL A 26 64.04 -8.19 34.88
C VAL A 26 63.82 -6.87 34.07
N THR A 27 64.91 -6.09 34.02
CA THR A 27 65.23 -4.68 33.66
C THR A 27 64.73 -4.02 32.36
N PRO A 28 64.72 -2.67 32.28
CA PRO A 28 64.45 -1.92 31.05
C PRO A 28 65.72 -1.72 30.21
N VAL A 29 65.61 -1.87 28.89
CA VAL A 29 66.66 -1.50 27.92
C VAL A 29 66.13 -0.43 26.97
N ALA A 30 67.05 0.47 26.63
CA ALA A 30 66.88 1.76 26.01
C ALA A 30 66.25 1.79 24.61
N ALA A 31 65.75 2.98 24.29
CA ALA A 31 65.25 3.40 22.99
C ALA A 31 66.24 3.15 21.84
N ALA A 32 65.71 2.63 20.74
CA ALA A 32 66.30 2.74 19.42
C ALA A 32 65.23 3.26 18.46
N THR A 33 65.47 4.44 17.92
CA THR A 33 64.77 5.07 16.80
C THR A 33 64.94 4.20 15.55
N GLY A 34 63.82 3.83 14.91
CA GLY A 34 63.80 3.04 13.68
C GLY A 34 62.61 3.42 12.79
N ASP A 35 62.93 4.19 11.75
CA ASP A 35 62.26 4.45 10.47
C ASP A 35 60.76 4.17 10.29
N ALA A 36 60.06 5.26 9.94
CA ALA A 36 58.72 5.27 9.39
C ALA A 36 58.71 4.65 7.97
N ALA A 37 58.30 3.39 7.88
CA ALA A 37 57.87 2.80 6.61
C ALA A 37 56.38 3.13 6.39
N THR A 38 56.11 3.93 5.35
CA THR A 38 54.77 4.23 4.84
C THR A 38 54.16 2.97 4.20
N GLY A 39 53.53 2.13 5.01
CA GLY A 39 52.72 1.00 4.54
C GLY A 39 51.33 1.48 4.13
N ASN A 40 51.07 1.51 2.82
CA ASN A 40 49.72 1.66 2.28
C ASN A 40 48.81 0.56 2.86
N ALA A 41 47.77 0.95 3.60
CA ALA A 41 46.70 0.04 3.96
C ALA A 41 46.08 -0.55 2.67
N PRO A 42 45.85 -1.87 2.58
CA PRO A 42 45.20 -2.44 1.42
C PRO A 42 43.83 -1.80 1.25
N ALA A 43 43.56 -1.31 0.04
CA ALA A 43 42.26 -0.75 -0.32
C ALA A 43 41.16 -1.74 0.08
N ALA A 44 40.17 -1.27 0.83
CA ALA A 44 39.03 -2.07 1.22
C ALA A 44 38.43 -2.73 -0.03
N VAL A 45 38.41 -4.06 -0.05
CA VAL A 45 37.69 -4.82 -1.07
C VAL A 45 36.24 -4.31 -1.04
N PRO A 46 35.70 -3.78 -2.15
CA PRO A 46 34.32 -3.34 -2.17
C PRO A 46 33.44 -4.53 -1.79
N LEU A 47 32.62 -4.37 -0.75
CA LEU A 47 31.61 -5.36 -0.42
C LEU A 47 30.82 -5.67 -1.71
N PRO A 48 30.55 -6.95 -2.03
CA PRO A 48 29.75 -7.29 -3.19
C PRO A 48 28.44 -6.51 -3.11
N ARG A 49 28.09 -5.82 -4.22
CA ARG A 49 26.80 -5.11 -4.31
C ARG A 49 25.71 -6.11 -3.94
N SER A 50 24.89 -5.75 -2.95
CA SER A 50 23.77 -6.59 -2.54
C SER A 50 22.96 -6.97 -3.79
N PRO A 51 22.67 -8.25 -4.03
CA PRO A 51 21.91 -8.68 -5.19
C PRO A 51 20.49 -8.10 -5.22
N LEU A 52 20.02 -7.53 -4.11
CA LEU A 52 18.67 -7.02 -3.89
C LEU A 52 18.48 -5.50 -4.14
N GLY A 53 19.43 -4.84 -4.80
CA GLY A 53 19.32 -3.41 -5.14
C GLY A 53 19.46 -2.46 -3.94
N ARG A 54 19.11 -1.18 -4.15
CA ARG A 54 19.19 -0.12 -3.12
C ARG A 54 18.19 -0.42 -1.99
N PRO A 55 18.57 -0.26 -0.70
CA PRO A 55 17.63 -0.43 0.40
C PRO A 55 16.46 0.57 0.30
N PRO A 56 15.28 0.22 0.85
CA PRO A 56 14.15 1.14 0.92
C PRO A 56 14.50 2.38 1.74
N VAL A 57 13.79 3.47 1.45
CA VAL A 57 13.80 4.68 2.26
C VAL A 57 12.71 4.55 3.33
N LEU A 58 13.11 4.71 4.60
CA LEU A 58 12.21 4.73 5.74
C LEU A 58 11.42 6.05 5.76
N VAL A 59 10.11 5.95 5.97
CA VAL A 59 9.27 7.10 6.30
C VAL A 59 8.97 7.03 7.80
N PRO A 60 9.48 7.98 8.60
CA PRO A 60 9.35 7.92 10.05
C PRO A 60 7.88 8.03 10.47
N GLY A 61 7.48 7.16 11.40
CA GLY A 61 6.20 7.28 12.08
C GLY A 61 6.25 8.22 13.28
N PRO A 62 5.12 8.42 13.96
CA PRO A 62 5.04 9.26 15.17
C PRO A 62 5.86 8.69 16.33
N ASN A 63 6.10 7.38 16.34
CA ASN A 63 6.91 6.67 17.33
C ASN A 63 7.51 5.39 16.71
N SER A 64 8.34 4.66 17.47
CA SER A 64 9.07 3.49 16.98
C SER A 64 8.32 2.16 17.04
N TYR A 65 7.13 2.11 17.63
CA TYR A 65 6.34 0.89 17.85
C TYR A 65 5.05 0.81 17.03
N SER A 66 4.61 1.92 16.44
CA SER A 66 3.48 1.98 15.52
C SER A 66 3.83 1.33 14.19
N ALA A 67 3.08 0.29 13.81
CA ALA A 67 3.24 -0.35 12.51
C ALA A 67 2.81 0.63 11.41
N GLY A 68 3.70 0.87 10.45
CA GLY A 68 3.50 1.87 9.38
C GLY A 68 3.37 1.24 8.00
N ARG A 69 2.55 1.87 7.16
CA ARG A 69 2.39 1.52 5.74
C ARG A 69 2.14 2.76 4.89
N LEU A 70 2.83 2.86 3.76
CA LEU A 70 2.44 3.78 2.69
C LEU A 70 1.52 3.04 1.71
N ARG A 71 0.43 3.67 1.28
CA ARG A 71 -0.60 3.05 0.43
C ARG A 71 -0.74 3.68 -0.95
N ALA A 72 -0.39 4.96 -1.10
CA ALA A 72 -0.59 5.67 -2.35
C ALA A 72 0.46 6.76 -2.57
N GLY A 73 0.59 7.22 -3.81
CA GLY A 73 1.40 8.39 -4.13
C GLY A 73 1.27 8.84 -5.58
N ASN A 74 1.65 10.09 -5.84
CA ASN A 74 1.49 10.73 -7.14
C ASN A 74 2.82 11.01 -7.86
N ALA A 75 2.76 11.56 -9.09
CA ALA A 75 3.97 11.85 -9.86
C ALA A 75 4.84 12.96 -9.25
N ALA A 76 4.25 13.85 -8.44
CA ALA A 76 4.96 14.91 -7.72
C ALA A 76 5.73 14.42 -6.48
N GLY A 77 5.68 13.12 -6.17
CA GLY A 77 6.39 12.53 -5.04
C GLY A 77 5.68 12.69 -3.70
N LEU A 78 4.41 13.11 -3.69
CA LEU A 78 3.58 13.08 -2.50
C LEU A 78 3.16 11.63 -2.25
N LEU A 79 3.50 11.09 -1.08
CA LEU A 79 3.15 9.74 -0.68
C LEU A 79 2.23 9.79 0.55
N ALA A 80 1.20 8.97 0.59
CA ALA A 80 0.26 8.93 1.69
C ALA A 80 0.21 7.53 2.32
N GLY A 81 -0.02 7.49 3.63
CA GLY A 81 -0.07 6.26 4.39
C GLY A 81 -0.54 6.48 5.82
N SER A 82 -0.42 5.44 6.63
CA SER A 82 -0.88 5.45 8.01
C SER A 82 0.02 4.63 8.92
N TRP A 83 -0.09 4.93 10.21
CA TRP A 83 0.56 4.23 11.30
C TRP A 83 -0.48 3.78 12.30
N ASP A 84 -0.40 2.52 12.73
CA ASP A 84 -1.31 1.97 13.73
C ASP A 84 -1.04 2.66 15.09
N ASP A 85 -2.10 3.18 15.71
CA ASP A 85 -2.03 3.88 17.01
C ASP A 85 -2.67 3.03 18.11
N SER A 86 -3.81 2.44 17.80
CA SER A 86 -4.47 1.40 18.61
C SER A 86 -5.14 0.38 17.69
N PRO A 87 -5.73 -0.70 18.21
CA PRO A 87 -6.51 -1.63 17.38
C PRO A 87 -7.68 -0.97 16.62
N TYR A 88 -8.05 0.26 16.98
CA TYR A 88 -9.23 0.98 16.48
C TYR A 88 -8.91 2.39 15.96
N SER A 89 -7.63 2.77 15.91
CA SER A 89 -7.19 4.09 15.45
C SER A 89 -5.92 3.99 14.62
N ALA A 90 -5.81 4.87 13.64
CA ALA A 90 -4.63 5.02 12.81
C ALA A 90 -4.28 6.50 12.68
N ILE A 91 -2.99 6.80 12.65
CA ILE A 91 -2.47 8.14 12.41
C ILE A 91 -2.13 8.19 10.93
N GLY A 92 -2.92 8.91 10.14
CA GLY A 92 -2.59 9.14 8.73
C GLY A 92 -1.53 10.20 8.57
N GLY A 93 -0.76 10.12 7.49
CA GLY A 93 0.25 11.12 7.18
C GLY A 93 0.64 11.16 5.71
N ILE A 94 1.21 12.29 5.35
CA ILE A 94 1.64 12.62 4.00
C ILE A 94 3.14 12.88 4.04
N TRP A 95 3.90 12.10 3.29
CA TRP A 95 5.33 12.31 3.10
C TRP A 95 5.60 13.16 1.85
N ARG A 96 6.46 14.16 2.00
CA ARG A 96 6.99 14.98 0.90
C ARG A 96 8.36 15.54 1.29
N ASP A 97 9.33 15.47 0.38
CA ASP A 97 10.64 16.10 0.50
C ASP A 97 11.34 15.84 1.86
N GLY A 98 11.28 14.58 2.32
CA GLY A 98 11.92 14.14 3.57
C GLY A 98 11.13 14.41 4.85
N THR A 99 9.97 15.08 4.75
CA THR A 99 9.14 15.43 5.91
C THR A 99 7.81 14.67 5.87
N VAL A 100 7.30 14.28 7.05
CA VAL A 100 5.95 13.73 7.21
C VAL A 100 5.05 14.79 7.85
N HIS A 101 3.95 15.10 7.19
CA HIS A 101 2.86 15.89 7.73
C HIS A 101 1.74 14.94 8.18
N PHE A 102 1.55 14.81 9.50
CA PHE A 102 0.46 14.00 10.04
C PHE A 102 -0.88 14.71 9.87
N LEU A 103 -1.91 13.92 9.61
CA LEU A 103 -3.27 14.41 9.42
C LEU A 103 -4.00 14.48 10.77
N ASP A 104 -4.91 15.44 10.90
CA ASP A 104 -5.67 15.61 12.13
C ASP A 104 -6.62 14.44 12.39
N GLY A 105 -6.62 13.95 13.63
CA GLY A 105 -7.47 12.86 14.08
C GLY A 105 -7.07 11.48 13.55
N SER A 106 -7.95 10.50 13.73
CA SER A 106 -7.68 9.10 13.34
C SER A 106 -8.17 8.83 11.92
N ASN A 107 -7.26 8.50 11.00
CA ASN A 107 -7.57 8.30 9.59
C ASN A 107 -6.56 7.35 8.88
N ASP A 108 -7.02 6.69 7.81
CA ASP A 108 -6.23 5.81 6.93
C ASP A 108 -6.37 6.33 5.47
N PRO A 109 -5.38 7.07 4.95
CA PRO A 109 -5.35 7.50 3.56
C PRO A 109 -5.34 6.32 2.58
N ALA A 110 -6.24 6.33 1.60
CA ALA A 110 -6.39 5.27 0.60
C ALA A 110 -5.81 5.66 -0.77
N ALA A 111 -6.05 6.89 -1.23
CA ALA A 111 -5.68 7.32 -2.57
C ALA A 111 -5.19 8.78 -2.62
N VAL A 112 -4.40 9.09 -3.65
CA VAL A 112 -3.84 10.41 -3.91
C VAL A 112 -3.94 10.71 -5.40
N ASN A 113 -4.48 11.88 -5.77
CA ASN A 113 -4.45 12.31 -7.17
C ASN A 113 -3.24 13.20 -7.51
N GLU A 114 -3.09 13.52 -8.79
CA GLU A 114 -1.99 14.36 -9.30
C GLU A 114 -2.06 15.82 -8.85
N ALA A 115 -3.22 16.31 -8.41
CA ALA A 115 -3.33 17.64 -7.81
C ALA A 115 -2.82 17.66 -6.35
N GLY A 116 -2.67 16.49 -5.71
CA GLY A 116 -2.31 16.38 -4.29
C GLY A 116 -3.51 16.30 -3.36
N VAL A 117 -4.71 16.01 -3.88
CA VAL A 117 -5.87 15.65 -3.07
C VAL A 117 -5.65 14.24 -2.54
N VAL A 118 -5.73 14.08 -1.23
CA VAL A 118 -5.63 12.79 -0.53
C VAL A 118 -7.02 12.44 -0.01
N VAL A 119 -7.44 11.20 -0.20
CA VAL A 119 -8.72 10.69 0.30
C VAL A 119 -8.51 9.39 1.05
N GLY A 120 -9.47 9.04 1.89
CA GLY A 120 -9.49 7.79 2.62
C GLY A 120 -10.55 7.84 3.69
N ASP A 121 -10.33 7.12 4.77
CA ASP A 121 -11.33 6.93 5.80
C ASP A 121 -10.87 7.47 7.15
N VAL A 122 -11.77 8.13 7.87
CA VAL A 122 -11.68 8.28 9.32
C VAL A 122 -11.84 6.89 9.95
N VAL A 123 -10.91 6.51 10.82
CA VAL A 123 -10.91 5.21 11.49
C VAL A 123 -11.31 5.41 12.95
N SER A 124 -12.46 4.89 13.35
CA SER A 124 -12.89 4.86 14.75
C SER A 124 -13.65 3.58 15.06
N HIS A 125 -13.93 3.35 16.35
CA HIS A 125 -14.55 2.13 16.87
C HIS A 125 -15.92 1.80 16.25
N TYR A 126 -16.69 2.80 15.82
CA TYR A 126 -18.07 2.63 15.34
C TYR A 126 -18.37 3.35 14.03
N ASP A 127 -17.59 4.39 13.71
CA ASP A 127 -17.82 5.24 12.55
C ASP A 127 -16.65 5.16 11.57
N ARG A 128 -16.97 4.79 10.33
CA ARG A 128 -16.11 4.96 9.17
C ARG A 128 -16.72 6.09 8.34
N GLN A 129 -15.94 7.14 8.10
CA GLN A 129 -16.38 8.28 7.32
C GLN A 129 -15.30 8.67 6.32
N ALA A 130 -15.69 8.77 5.06
CA ALA A 130 -14.82 9.26 4.00
C ALA A 130 -14.30 10.67 4.33
N PHE A 131 -13.03 10.94 4.02
CA PHE A 131 -12.45 12.27 4.12
C PHE A 131 -11.75 12.67 2.83
N ARG A 132 -11.56 13.97 2.70
CA ARG A 132 -10.71 14.61 1.71
C ARG A 132 -9.74 15.55 2.42
N TRP A 133 -8.48 15.49 2.04
CA TRP A 133 -7.46 16.45 2.43
C TRP A 133 -6.86 17.11 1.19
N PHE A 134 -6.65 18.43 1.25
CA PHE A 134 -5.94 19.18 0.21
C PHE A 134 -5.31 20.44 0.77
N ASN A 135 -3.99 20.61 0.58
CA ASN A 135 -3.24 21.81 0.99
C ASN A 135 -3.51 22.27 2.43
N GLY A 136 -3.49 21.32 3.38
CA GLY A 136 -3.71 21.60 4.81
C GLY A 136 -5.18 21.69 5.22
N ASN A 137 -6.13 21.67 4.27
CA ASN A 137 -7.55 21.61 4.57
C ASN A 137 -8.00 20.16 4.69
N TYR A 138 -8.38 19.75 5.91
CA TYR A 138 -8.98 18.45 6.21
C TYR A 138 -10.51 18.58 6.26
N GLN A 139 -11.21 17.78 5.45
CA GLN A 139 -12.66 17.83 5.35
C GLN A 139 -13.26 16.42 5.37
N ARG A 140 -14.17 16.18 6.31
CA ARG A 140 -15.03 14.99 6.30
C ARG A 140 -16.06 15.11 5.19
N LEU A 141 -16.26 14.03 4.46
CA LEU A 141 -17.28 13.92 3.42
C LEU A 141 -18.59 13.43 4.07
N GLY A 142 -19.69 14.03 3.65
CA GLY A 142 -21.02 13.73 4.16
C GLY A 142 -21.56 12.39 3.67
N PHE A 143 -22.75 12.06 4.16
CA PHE A 143 -23.44 10.80 3.90
C PHE A 143 -24.64 11.02 2.98
N LEU A 144 -25.07 9.95 2.30
CA LEU A 144 -26.35 9.91 1.59
C LEU A 144 -27.54 9.87 2.56
N GLY A 145 -27.38 9.20 3.71
CA GLY A 145 -28.33 9.21 4.82
C GLY A 145 -28.08 10.31 5.86
N GLY A 146 -29.03 10.52 6.77
CA GLY A 146 -28.97 11.62 7.75
C GLY A 146 -30.14 11.78 8.71
N THR A 147 -30.96 10.75 8.97
CA THR A 147 -31.95 10.77 10.07
C THR A 147 -31.41 10.06 11.33
N ASN A 148 -31.92 10.43 12.52
CA ASN A 148 -31.44 9.98 13.85
C ASN A 148 -31.65 8.47 14.17
N THR A 149 -31.66 7.59 13.16
CA THR A 149 -31.88 6.15 13.30
C THR A 149 -30.57 5.37 13.08
N ILE A 150 -30.43 4.21 13.72
CA ILE A 150 -29.21 3.38 13.69
C ILE A 150 -29.01 2.79 12.28
N GLY A 151 -27.96 3.24 11.57
CA GLY A 151 -27.45 2.63 10.33
C GLY A 151 -26.91 3.59 9.26
N GLY A 152 -27.26 4.87 9.30
CA GLY A 152 -27.11 5.83 8.18
C GLY A 152 -25.81 6.66 8.08
N TYR A 153 -24.75 6.35 8.84
CA TYR A 153 -23.54 7.21 8.94
C TYR A 153 -22.22 6.50 8.60
N ARG A 154 -22.22 5.62 7.59
CA ARG A 154 -20.99 4.96 7.11
C ARG A 154 -20.68 5.39 5.69
N SER A 155 -19.46 5.84 5.46
CA SER A 155 -18.94 6.10 4.12
C SER A 155 -17.47 5.73 4.02
N SER A 156 -17.03 5.42 2.81
CA SER A 156 -15.62 5.13 2.52
C SER A 156 -15.24 5.76 1.18
N ALA A 157 -14.03 6.29 1.11
CA ALA A 157 -13.46 6.83 -0.14
C ALA A 157 -12.40 5.86 -0.68
N ASN A 158 -12.69 5.28 -1.84
CA ASN A 158 -11.86 4.27 -2.48
C ASN A 158 -10.87 4.90 -3.47
N ALA A 159 -11.31 5.87 -4.27
CA ALA A 159 -10.51 6.48 -5.32
C ALA A 159 -10.79 7.98 -5.51
N VAL A 160 -9.83 8.68 -6.12
CA VAL A 160 -9.96 10.09 -6.49
C VAL A 160 -9.34 10.34 -7.86
N ASN A 161 -10.12 10.91 -8.79
CA ASN A 161 -9.61 11.22 -10.13
C ASN A 161 -8.81 12.53 -10.17
N ARG A 162 -8.23 12.84 -11.32
CA ARG A 162 -7.40 14.04 -11.53
C ARG A 162 -8.14 15.37 -11.29
N SER A 163 -9.45 15.42 -11.53
CA SER A 163 -10.27 16.61 -11.27
C SER A 163 -10.69 16.75 -9.79
N GLY A 164 -10.41 15.75 -8.96
CA GLY A 164 -10.79 15.75 -7.55
C GLY A 164 -12.15 15.10 -7.25
N ALA A 165 -12.74 14.41 -8.23
CA ALA A 165 -13.92 13.57 -8.01
C ALA A 165 -13.53 12.39 -7.13
N VAL A 166 -14.17 12.25 -5.97
CA VAL A 166 -13.95 11.15 -5.03
C VAL A 166 -15.07 10.14 -5.20
N VAL A 167 -14.75 8.85 -5.23
CA VAL A 167 -15.73 7.77 -5.34
C VAL A 167 -15.53 6.72 -4.26
N GLY A 168 -16.60 6.00 -3.95
CA GLY A 168 -16.64 5.00 -2.90
C GLY A 168 -18.06 4.57 -2.61
N TYR A 169 -18.41 4.41 -1.34
CA TYR A 169 -19.77 4.11 -0.92
C TYR A 169 -20.23 5.00 0.26
N SER A 170 -21.54 5.16 0.39
CA SER A 170 -22.18 5.76 1.56
C SER A 170 -23.47 5.02 1.90
N SER A 171 -23.77 4.91 3.19
CA SER A 171 -25.08 4.49 3.67
C SER A 171 -26.14 5.55 3.38
N THR A 172 -27.33 5.10 2.98
CA THR A 172 -28.55 5.89 2.83
C THR A 172 -29.35 5.96 4.15
N ASP A 173 -30.49 6.66 4.16
CA ASP A 173 -31.38 6.72 5.33
C ASP A 173 -31.95 5.36 5.76
N SER A 174 -32.04 4.40 4.84
CA SER A 174 -32.47 3.04 5.17
C SER A 174 -31.34 2.15 5.72
N GLY A 175 -30.11 2.67 5.78
CA GLY A 175 -28.90 1.92 6.11
C GLY A 175 -28.32 1.11 4.94
N ALA A 176 -28.96 1.14 3.76
CA ALA A 176 -28.44 0.51 2.55
C ALA A 176 -27.16 1.19 2.06
N GLN A 177 -26.18 0.41 1.60
CA GLN A 177 -24.91 0.91 1.07
C GLN A 177 -25.02 1.20 -0.43
N HIS A 178 -24.90 2.46 -0.83
CA HIS A 178 -24.89 2.85 -2.24
C HIS A 178 -23.54 3.41 -2.65
N ALA A 179 -23.17 3.18 -3.91
CA ALA A 179 -22.06 3.84 -4.57
C ALA A 179 -22.29 5.36 -4.56
N ALA A 180 -21.25 6.11 -4.20
CA ALA A 180 -21.35 7.55 -4.00
C ALA A 180 -20.22 8.28 -4.71
N LEU A 181 -20.54 9.48 -5.17
CA LEU A 181 -19.63 10.43 -5.81
C LEU A 181 -19.61 11.73 -5.00
N TRP A 182 -18.43 12.18 -4.61
CA TRP A 182 -18.24 13.47 -3.94
C TRP A 182 -17.36 14.39 -4.81
N TRP A 183 -17.92 15.55 -5.17
CA TRP A 183 -17.15 16.72 -5.63
C TRP A 183 -16.91 17.70 -4.50
N ASP A 184 -17.90 17.79 -3.62
CA ASP A 184 -18.00 18.61 -2.43
C ASP A 184 -18.45 17.71 -1.26
N PRO A 185 -18.59 18.22 -0.03
CA PRO A 185 -18.98 17.40 1.11
C PRO A 185 -20.30 16.64 0.96
N ARG A 186 -21.20 17.04 0.05
CA ARG A 186 -22.47 16.33 -0.17
C ARG A 186 -22.30 15.26 -1.24
N PRO A 187 -22.52 13.97 -0.91
CA PRO A 187 -22.48 12.92 -1.92
C PRO A 187 -23.64 13.02 -2.90
N GLN A 188 -23.36 12.62 -4.13
CA GLN A 188 -24.34 12.19 -5.10
C GLN A 188 -24.50 10.67 -5.02
N ASP A 189 -25.75 10.21 -4.98
CA ASP A 189 -26.07 8.78 -5.10
C ASP A 189 -25.88 8.35 -6.57
N LEU A 190 -25.10 7.29 -6.78
CA LEU A 190 -24.91 6.70 -8.11
C LEU A 190 -25.96 5.62 -8.43
N GLY A 191 -26.73 5.19 -7.44
CA GLY A 191 -27.82 4.22 -7.59
C GLY A 191 -27.35 2.76 -7.68
N THR A 192 -28.31 1.87 -7.96
CA THR A 192 -28.10 0.42 -8.05
C THR A 192 -28.75 -0.16 -9.31
N LEU A 193 -28.49 -1.44 -9.61
CA LEU A 193 -29.20 -2.22 -10.65
C LEU A 193 -30.56 -2.76 -10.16
N GLY A 194 -31.19 -2.07 -9.20
CA GLY A 194 -32.47 -2.45 -8.62
C GLY A 194 -32.39 -3.31 -7.35
N GLY A 195 -31.18 -3.74 -6.96
CA GLY A 195 -30.93 -4.35 -5.66
C GLY A 195 -30.64 -3.33 -4.56
N PRO A 196 -30.37 -3.78 -3.32
CA PRO A 196 -30.23 -2.91 -2.15
C PRO A 196 -28.84 -2.26 -2.02
N SER A 197 -27.86 -2.60 -2.88
CA SER A 197 -26.50 -2.07 -2.69
C SER A 197 -25.71 -1.86 -3.97
N SER A 198 -24.72 -0.96 -3.86
CA SER A 198 -23.67 -0.73 -4.85
C SER A 198 -22.41 -0.16 -4.20
N GLU A 199 -21.30 -0.27 -4.90
CA GLU A 199 -20.01 0.29 -4.50
C GLU A 199 -19.22 0.75 -5.72
N ALA A 200 -18.68 1.96 -5.67
CA ALA A 200 -17.72 2.46 -6.64
C ALA A 200 -16.29 2.24 -6.11
N VAL A 201 -15.40 1.75 -6.96
CA VAL A 201 -14.03 1.37 -6.57
C VAL A 201 -12.96 2.17 -7.30
N ASP A 202 -13.24 2.64 -8.51
CA ASP A 202 -12.28 3.38 -9.33
C ASP A 202 -12.98 4.40 -10.24
N VAL A 203 -12.24 5.43 -10.67
CA VAL A 203 -12.73 6.52 -11.51
C VAL A 203 -11.62 7.10 -12.39
N ASN A 204 -11.83 7.16 -13.70
CA ASN A 204 -10.89 7.81 -14.63
C ASN A 204 -11.13 9.32 -14.78
N ALA A 205 -10.24 10.01 -15.49
CA ALA A 205 -10.35 11.46 -15.68
C ALA A 205 -11.54 11.88 -16.55
N ALA A 206 -12.06 10.98 -17.38
CA ALA A 206 -13.27 11.20 -18.18
C ALA A 206 -14.57 11.00 -17.37
N GLY A 207 -14.49 10.59 -16.09
CA GLY A 207 -15.65 10.38 -15.23
C GLY A 207 -16.36 9.04 -15.44
N HIS A 208 -15.70 8.04 -16.04
CA HIS A 208 -16.17 6.67 -15.95
C HIS A 208 -15.87 6.17 -14.54
N ILE A 209 -16.92 5.86 -13.78
CA ILE A 209 -16.82 5.31 -12.44
C ILE A 209 -17.19 3.83 -12.55
N VAL A 210 -16.41 2.94 -11.93
CA VAL A 210 -16.64 1.49 -12.01
C VAL A 210 -16.74 0.86 -10.63
N GLY A 211 -17.36 -0.31 -10.58
CA GLY A 211 -17.44 -1.12 -9.37
C GLY A 211 -18.46 -2.24 -9.51
N SER A 212 -19.27 -2.45 -8.48
CA SER A 212 -20.31 -3.48 -8.47
C SER A 212 -21.66 -2.94 -7.97
N SER A 213 -22.73 -3.60 -8.40
CA SER A 213 -24.07 -3.33 -7.91
C SER A 213 -24.91 -4.59 -7.84
N ALA A 214 -25.73 -4.67 -6.78
CA ALA A 214 -26.75 -5.69 -6.65
C ALA A 214 -27.87 -5.48 -7.67
N THR A 215 -28.24 -6.54 -8.38
CA THR A 215 -29.42 -6.59 -9.24
C THR A 215 -30.68 -6.81 -8.41
N ALA A 216 -31.86 -6.58 -9.00
CA ALA A 216 -33.14 -6.93 -8.37
C ALA A 216 -33.27 -8.42 -8.03
N ALA A 217 -32.52 -9.30 -8.71
CA ALA A 217 -32.46 -10.73 -8.43
C ALA A 217 -31.48 -11.10 -7.29
N GLY A 218 -30.79 -10.11 -6.70
CA GLY A 218 -29.84 -10.31 -5.61
C GLY A 218 -28.43 -10.72 -6.04
N GLN A 219 -28.14 -10.70 -7.34
CA GLN A 219 -26.80 -10.99 -7.89
C GLN A 219 -25.92 -9.74 -7.85
N SER A 220 -24.60 -9.90 -7.74
CA SER A 220 -23.66 -8.78 -7.87
C SER A 220 -23.10 -8.73 -9.28
N HIS A 221 -23.32 -7.62 -9.99
CA HIS A 221 -22.79 -7.40 -11.34
C HIS A 221 -21.78 -6.25 -11.37
N ALA A 222 -20.79 -6.36 -12.24
CA ALA A 222 -19.87 -5.30 -12.60
C ALA A 222 -20.65 -4.19 -13.32
N VAL A 223 -20.38 -2.94 -12.96
CA VAL A 223 -21.09 -1.79 -13.51
C VAL A 223 -20.14 -0.66 -13.88
N VAL A 224 -20.62 0.20 -14.79
CA VAL A 224 -20.05 1.52 -15.04
C VAL A 224 -21.12 2.58 -14.87
N TRP A 225 -20.84 3.60 -14.06
CA TRP A 225 -21.60 4.83 -14.01
C TRP A 225 -20.96 5.85 -14.94
N PHE A 226 -21.73 6.34 -15.91
CA PHE A 226 -21.27 7.34 -16.87
C PHE A 226 -22.46 8.16 -17.38
N GLY A 227 -22.27 9.47 -17.56
CA GLY A 227 -23.33 10.36 -18.03
C GLY A 227 -24.57 10.41 -17.13
N GLY A 228 -24.41 10.13 -15.83
CA GLY A 228 -25.51 10.10 -14.86
C GLY A 228 -26.35 8.82 -14.88
N ALA A 229 -25.94 7.79 -15.61
CA ALA A 229 -26.64 6.50 -15.68
C ALA A 229 -25.73 5.34 -15.26
N ILE A 230 -26.32 4.32 -14.65
CA ILE A 230 -25.69 3.03 -14.35
C ILE A 230 -25.87 2.08 -15.54
N HIS A 231 -24.79 1.43 -15.94
CA HIS A 231 -24.81 0.43 -17.01
C HIS A 231 -24.25 -0.88 -16.48
N ASP A 232 -25.01 -1.96 -16.68
CA ASP A 232 -24.57 -3.32 -16.39
C ASP A 232 -23.54 -3.77 -17.43
N LEU A 233 -22.38 -4.24 -16.98
CA LEU A 233 -21.32 -4.79 -17.84
C LEU A 233 -21.52 -6.28 -18.15
N GLY A 234 -22.46 -6.93 -17.46
CA GLY A 234 -22.78 -8.34 -17.60
C GLY A 234 -21.72 -9.28 -17.02
N THR A 235 -21.84 -10.56 -17.39
CA THR A 235 -20.96 -11.64 -16.93
C THR A 235 -20.32 -12.40 -18.10
N LEU A 236 -19.41 -13.32 -17.82
CA LEU A 236 -18.87 -14.29 -18.78
C LEU A 236 -19.79 -15.53 -18.94
N GLY A 237 -21.07 -15.39 -18.64
CA GLY A 237 -22.09 -16.44 -18.73
C GLY A 237 -22.48 -17.06 -17.38
N GLY A 238 -21.81 -16.69 -16.28
CA GLY A 238 -22.18 -17.05 -14.91
C GLY A 238 -23.10 -16.02 -14.24
N SER A 239 -23.19 -16.07 -12.90
CA SER A 239 -24.18 -15.31 -12.13
C SER A 239 -23.68 -13.98 -11.55
N SER A 240 -22.36 -13.79 -11.48
CA SER A 240 -21.77 -12.61 -10.87
C SER A 240 -20.58 -12.03 -11.63
N SER A 241 -20.34 -10.74 -11.42
CA SER A 241 -19.16 -10.02 -11.87
C SER A 241 -18.85 -8.82 -10.97
N THR A 242 -17.61 -8.35 -11.02
CA THR A 242 -17.15 -7.15 -10.30
C THR A 242 -16.05 -6.47 -11.10
N ALA A 243 -16.18 -5.16 -11.31
CA ALA A 243 -15.11 -4.32 -11.87
C ALA A 243 -14.20 -3.84 -10.74
N VAL A 244 -12.90 -3.70 -11.04
CA VAL A 244 -11.87 -3.30 -10.07
C VAL A 244 -11.05 -2.09 -10.51
N ALA A 245 -10.93 -1.86 -11.82
CA ALA A 245 -10.14 -0.75 -12.35
C ALA A 245 -10.62 -0.32 -13.75
N VAL A 246 -10.40 0.95 -14.08
CA VAL A 246 -10.71 1.55 -15.38
C VAL A 246 -9.55 2.41 -15.87
N ASN A 247 -9.18 2.28 -17.15
CA ASN A 247 -8.17 3.16 -17.75
C ASN A 247 -8.79 4.37 -18.45
N GLU A 248 -7.96 5.30 -18.93
CA GLU A 248 -8.40 6.53 -19.61
C GLU A 248 -9.02 6.29 -20.98
N ARG A 249 -8.95 5.07 -21.51
CA ARG A 249 -9.66 4.67 -22.74
C ARG A 249 -11.06 4.12 -22.47
N GLY A 250 -11.48 4.07 -21.20
CA GLY A 250 -12.75 3.45 -20.79
C GLY A 250 -12.73 1.93 -20.83
N GLN A 251 -11.54 1.31 -20.88
CA GLN A 251 -11.43 -0.14 -20.72
C GLN A 251 -11.49 -0.49 -19.25
N ILE A 252 -12.33 -1.47 -18.91
CA ILE A 252 -12.65 -1.82 -17.52
C ILE A 252 -12.19 -3.26 -17.27
N VAL A 253 -11.55 -3.53 -16.15
CA VAL A 253 -11.13 -4.88 -15.78
C VAL A 253 -11.67 -5.29 -14.43
N GLY A 254 -11.70 -6.59 -14.19
CA GLY A 254 -12.10 -7.16 -12.92
C GLY A 254 -12.18 -8.67 -13.00
N HIS A 255 -13.24 -9.24 -12.44
CA HIS A 255 -13.52 -10.66 -12.55
C HIS A 255 -15.00 -10.93 -12.81
N SER A 256 -15.27 -12.07 -13.43
CA SER A 256 -16.62 -12.53 -13.69
C SER A 256 -16.70 -14.05 -13.65
N GLU A 257 -17.83 -14.56 -13.21
CA GLU A 257 -18.16 -15.97 -13.32
C GLU A 257 -18.46 -16.36 -14.77
N THR A 258 -17.92 -17.50 -15.14
CA THR A 258 -18.21 -18.20 -16.39
C THR A 258 -19.38 -19.18 -16.20
N ALA A 259 -19.94 -19.68 -17.31
CA ALA A 259 -21.06 -20.61 -17.28
C ALA A 259 -20.76 -21.93 -16.52
N ASP A 260 -19.48 -22.31 -16.40
CA ASP A 260 -19.04 -23.48 -15.64
C ASP A 260 -18.79 -23.19 -14.14
N GLY A 261 -19.12 -21.98 -13.68
CA GLY A 261 -19.03 -21.55 -12.28
C GLY A 261 -17.67 -21.02 -11.85
N HIS A 262 -16.66 -20.98 -12.73
CA HIS A 262 -15.36 -20.44 -12.32
C HIS A 262 -15.29 -18.91 -12.43
N ARG A 263 -14.63 -18.30 -11.44
CA ARG A 263 -14.21 -16.90 -11.48
C ARG A 263 -13.02 -16.71 -12.43
N ARG A 264 -13.18 -15.85 -13.43
CA ARG A 264 -12.15 -15.49 -14.43
C ARG A 264 -11.88 -14.00 -14.41
N ALA A 265 -10.63 -13.62 -14.63
CA ALA A 265 -10.26 -12.25 -14.93
C ALA A 265 -10.95 -11.82 -16.23
N ALA A 266 -11.60 -10.67 -16.21
CA ALA A 266 -12.39 -10.17 -17.32
C ALA A 266 -11.92 -8.77 -17.73
N LEU A 267 -11.96 -8.49 -19.04
CA LEU A 267 -11.85 -7.16 -19.62
C LEU A 267 -13.18 -6.84 -20.31
N TRP A 268 -13.81 -5.73 -19.91
CA TRP A 268 -14.91 -5.12 -20.64
C TRP A 268 -14.39 -3.98 -21.51
N ASP A 269 -14.56 -4.14 -22.82
CA ASP A 269 -14.15 -3.16 -23.81
C ASP A 269 -15.23 -3.09 -24.90
N ARG A 270 -15.71 -1.87 -25.19
CA ARG A 270 -16.76 -1.59 -26.20
C ARG A 270 -17.99 -2.51 -26.06
N GLY A 271 -18.48 -2.69 -24.83
CA GLY A 271 -19.69 -3.46 -24.53
C GLY A 271 -19.51 -4.98 -24.58
N ARG A 272 -18.28 -5.49 -24.68
CA ARG A 272 -18.00 -6.93 -24.68
C ARG A 272 -17.13 -7.33 -23.49
N ALA A 273 -17.54 -8.38 -22.79
CA ALA A 273 -16.71 -9.08 -21.81
C ALA A 273 -15.75 -10.07 -22.50
N ILE A 274 -14.48 -10.04 -22.11
CA ILE A 274 -13.40 -10.88 -22.65
C ILE A 274 -12.76 -11.62 -21.47
N ASP A 275 -12.77 -12.95 -21.52
CA ASP A 275 -12.02 -13.79 -20.57
C ASP A 275 -10.51 -13.66 -20.84
N LEU A 276 -9.75 -13.27 -19.82
CA LEU A 276 -8.29 -13.10 -19.88
C LEU A 276 -7.54 -14.41 -19.60
N GLY A 277 -8.26 -15.46 -19.18
CA GLY A 277 -7.78 -16.80 -18.92
C GLY A 277 -7.02 -16.94 -17.60
N THR A 278 -6.34 -18.07 -17.46
CA THR A 278 -5.50 -18.43 -16.30
C THR A 278 -4.08 -18.80 -16.75
N LEU A 279 -3.18 -19.02 -15.81
CA LEU A 279 -1.92 -19.73 -16.08
C LEU A 279 -2.18 -21.24 -16.28
N PRO A 280 -1.30 -21.97 -16.99
CA PRO A 280 -1.43 -23.42 -17.12
C PRO A 280 -1.50 -24.12 -15.75
N GLY A 281 -2.51 -24.95 -15.53
CA GLY A 281 -2.75 -25.66 -14.27
C GLY A 281 -3.57 -24.88 -13.23
N ASP A 282 -3.95 -23.64 -13.54
CA ASP A 282 -4.82 -22.82 -12.70
C ASP A 282 -6.25 -22.80 -13.23
N THR A 283 -7.21 -22.67 -12.30
CA THR A 283 -8.65 -22.78 -12.57
C THR A 283 -9.42 -21.53 -12.20
N THR A 284 -8.80 -20.50 -11.63
CA THR A 284 -9.44 -19.18 -11.41
C THR A 284 -8.46 -18.05 -11.63
N SER A 285 -8.97 -16.86 -11.96
CA SER A 285 -8.15 -15.65 -12.10
C SER A 285 -8.93 -14.39 -11.74
N SER A 286 -8.21 -13.31 -11.44
CA SER A 286 -8.77 -11.98 -11.16
C SER A 286 -7.84 -10.91 -11.73
N ALA A 287 -8.39 -9.97 -12.49
CA ALA A 287 -7.63 -8.76 -12.80
C ALA A 287 -7.37 -7.96 -11.51
N VAL A 288 -6.24 -7.28 -11.50
CA VAL A 288 -5.74 -6.48 -10.37
C VAL A 288 -5.67 -5.01 -10.77
N ALA A 289 -5.05 -4.72 -11.91
CA ALA A 289 -4.88 -3.36 -12.40
C ALA A 289 -4.83 -3.33 -13.93
N ILE A 290 -5.20 -2.20 -14.53
CA ILE A 290 -5.07 -1.93 -15.96
C ILE A 290 -4.37 -0.58 -16.15
N ASN A 291 -3.52 -0.48 -17.17
CA ASN A 291 -2.91 0.79 -17.55
C ASN A 291 -3.40 1.32 -18.91
N ASN A 292 -2.99 2.54 -19.26
CA ASN A 292 -3.38 3.21 -20.50
C ASN A 292 -2.78 2.61 -21.77
N ALA A 293 -1.88 1.63 -21.66
CA ALA A 293 -1.40 0.83 -22.79
C ALA A 293 -2.24 -0.44 -23.03
N GLY A 294 -3.30 -0.65 -22.23
CA GLY A 294 -4.15 -1.84 -22.30
C GLY A 294 -3.47 -3.10 -21.73
N GLN A 295 -2.46 -2.92 -20.87
CA GLN A 295 -1.86 -4.02 -20.13
C GLN A 295 -2.67 -4.27 -18.87
N VAL A 296 -2.97 -5.54 -18.59
CA VAL A 296 -3.75 -5.94 -17.41
C VAL A 296 -2.89 -6.85 -16.54
N LEU A 297 -2.69 -6.46 -15.29
CA LEU A 297 -2.06 -7.29 -14.28
C LEU A 297 -3.10 -8.25 -13.71
N VAL A 298 -2.80 -9.55 -13.68
CA VAL A 298 -3.75 -10.60 -13.32
C VAL A 298 -3.14 -11.56 -12.31
N SER A 299 -3.91 -11.87 -11.25
CA SER A 299 -3.66 -12.99 -10.34
C SER A 299 -4.33 -14.25 -10.86
N SER A 300 -3.68 -15.39 -10.72
CA SER A 300 -4.12 -16.70 -11.20
C SER A 300 -3.96 -17.74 -10.08
N TYR A 301 -4.97 -18.57 -9.86
CA TYR A 301 -5.03 -19.50 -8.72
C TYR A 301 -5.38 -20.93 -9.15
N GLY A 302 -4.73 -21.88 -8.49
CA GLY A 302 -4.85 -23.32 -8.71
C GLY A 302 -3.56 -24.01 -8.34
N THR A 303 -2.94 -24.69 -9.30
CA THR A 303 -1.69 -25.44 -9.05
C THR A 303 -0.48 -24.51 -8.87
N THR A 304 -0.44 -23.41 -9.62
CA THR A 304 0.75 -22.54 -9.66
C THR A 304 0.66 -21.34 -8.73
N ASN A 305 -0.55 -20.85 -8.45
CA ASN A 305 -0.80 -19.66 -7.62
C ASN A 305 0.18 -18.51 -7.93
N GLY A 306 -0.01 -17.89 -9.09
CA GLY A 306 0.91 -16.89 -9.62
C GLY A 306 0.22 -15.69 -10.25
N ALA A 307 1.00 -14.96 -11.04
CA ALA A 307 0.52 -13.76 -11.73
C ALA A 307 1.02 -13.69 -13.16
N PHE A 308 0.32 -12.95 -14.01
CA PHE A 308 0.75 -12.64 -15.35
C PHE A 308 0.33 -11.23 -15.76
N LEU A 309 1.07 -10.67 -16.72
CA LEU A 309 0.64 -9.51 -17.47
C LEU A 309 -0.06 -9.98 -18.75
N TRP A 310 -1.31 -9.59 -18.92
CA TRP A 310 -2.06 -9.77 -20.15
C TRP A 310 -1.93 -8.53 -21.03
N GLN A 311 -1.70 -8.72 -22.33
CA GLN A 311 -1.78 -7.66 -23.32
C GLN A 311 -2.15 -8.25 -24.68
N ALA A 312 -3.27 -7.79 -25.26
CA ALA A 312 -3.72 -8.20 -26.60
C ALA A 312 -3.73 -9.73 -26.80
N GLY A 313 -4.26 -10.48 -25.84
CA GLY A 313 -4.36 -11.95 -25.87
C GLY A 313 -3.09 -12.70 -25.43
N ARG A 314 -1.95 -12.02 -25.29
CA ARG A 314 -0.71 -12.62 -24.79
C ARG A 314 -0.65 -12.57 -23.26
N ARG A 315 -0.39 -13.72 -22.62
CA ARG A 315 -0.14 -13.84 -21.18
C ARG A 315 1.36 -13.99 -20.92
N THR A 316 1.94 -13.04 -20.19
CA THR A 316 3.36 -13.05 -19.80
C THR A 316 3.48 -13.32 -18.31
N PRO A 317 3.85 -14.54 -17.88
CA PRO A 317 3.93 -14.88 -16.46
C PRO A 317 4.96 -14.03 -15.71
N LEU A 318 4.61 -13.56 -14.53
CA LEU A 318 5.54 -12.95 -13.57
C LEU A 318 6.18 -14.08 -12.77
N ARG A 319 7.43 -14.45 -13.09
CA ARG A 319 8.11 -15.62 -12.51
C ARG A 319 9.17 -15.22 -11.48
N VAL A 320 9.26 -16.00 -10.42
CA VAL A 320 10.34 -16.02 -9.44
C VAL A 320 10.58 -17.47 -9.03
N ALA A 321 11.83 -17.85 -8.75
CA ALA A 321 12.13 -19.21 -8.31
C ALA A 321 11.67 -19.42 -6.86
N GLY A 322 10.92 -20.50 -6.60
CA GLY A 322 10.58 -20.95 -5.24
C GLY A 322 9.71 -19.98 -4.42
N GLY A 323 8.79 -19.24 -5.05
CA GLY A 323 7.89 -18.34 -4.31
C GLY A 323 6.62 -18.00 -5.07
N ALA A 324 5.57 -17.69 -4.31
CA ALA A 324 4.30 -17.19 -4.83
C ALA A 324 4.42 -15.69 -5.15
N VAL A 325 3.74 -15.25 -6.22
CA VAL A 325 3.72 -13.84 -6.64
C VAL A 325 2.32 -13.29 -6.41
N GLU A 326 2.23 -12.30 -5.54
CA GLU A 326 1.01 -11.58 -5.19
C GLU A 326 1.08 -10.16 -5.77
N PRO A 327 0.55 -9.93 -6.98
CA PRO A 327 0.56 -8.62 -7.62
C PRO A 327 -0.42 -7.68 -6.93
N VAL A 328 -0.09 -6.40 -6.91
CA VAL A 328 -0.90 -5.37 -6.24
C VAL A 328 -1.26 -4.22 -7.17
N ASP A 329 -0.31 -3.72 -7.96
CA ASP A 329 -0.54 -2.50 -8.74
C ASP A 329 0.32 -2.47 -10.02
N LEU A 330 -0.12 -1.69 -11.01
CA LEU A 330 0.49 -1.50 -12.33
C LEU A 330 0.33 -0.05 -12.78
N ASN A 331 1.44 0.63 -13.09
CA ASN A 331 1.39 1.98 -13.64
C ASN A 331 1.47 2.02 -15.18
N ASP A 332 1.28 3.22 -15.74
CA ASP A 332 1.36 3.52 -17.17
C ASP A 332 2.75 3.33 -17.80
N ARG A 333 3.80 3.21 -17.00
CA ARG A 333 5.16 2.88 -17.48
C ARG A 333 5.38 1.36 -17.59
N GLY A 334 4.35 0.55 -17.35
CA GLY A 334 4.44 -0.91 -17.33
C GLY A 334 5.26 -1.44 -16.16
N VAL A 335 5.37 -0.66 -15.07
CA VAL A 335 5.94 -1.12 -13.80
C VAL A 335 4.82 -1.74 -12.99
N ALA A 336 4.95 -3.02 -12.68
CA ALA A 336 4.07 -3.69 -11.73
C ALA A 336 4.80 -3.90 -10.39
N CYS A 337 4.06 -3.89 -9.30
CA CYS A 337 4.59 -4.23 -7.98
C CYS A 337 3.66 -5.18 -7.23
N GLY A 338 4.16 -5.68 -6.12
CA GLY A 338 3.46 -6.56 -5.21
C GLY A 338 4.43 -7.26 -4.27
N THR A 339 4.04 -8.42 -3.77
CA THR A 339 4.83 -9.20 -2.82
C THR A 339 5.21 -10.55 -3.41
N VAL A 340 6.43 -10.98 -3.17
CA VAL A 340 6.86 -12.37 -3.35
C VAL A 340 6.99 -13.01 -1.99
N THR A 341 6.34 -14.16 -1.81
CA THR A 341 6.47 -14.98 -0.60
C THR A 341 7.34 -16.19 -0.93
N ALA A 342 8.53 -16.25 -0.32
CA ALA A 342 9.43 -17.39 -0.48
C ALA A 342 8.82 -18.63 0.20
N SER A 343 8.72 -19.74 -0.52
CA SER A 343 8.02 -20.94 -0.05
C SER A 343 8.77 -21.71 1.04
N ALA A 344 10.08 -21.48 1.19
CA ALA A 344 10.93 -22.26 2.09
C ALA A 344 10.93 -21.76 3.54
N ASP A 345 10.78 -20.46 3.76
CA ASP A 345 10.92 -19.82 5.07
C ASP A 345 9.83 -18.78 5.37
N GLY A 346 8.88 -18.57 4.45
CA GLY A 346 7.82 -17.57 4.60
C GLY A 346 8.30 -16.12 4.50
N THR A 347 9.57 -15.89 4.12
CA THR A 347 10.10 -14.53 3.93
C THR A 347 9.35 -13.82 2.81
N THR A 348 8.89 -12.60 3.08
CA THR A 348 8.22 -11.76 2.08
C THR A 348 9.13 -10.65 1.59
N ARG A 349 9.09 -10.38 0.29
CA ARG A 349 9.80 -9.26 -0.33
C ARG A 349 8.88 -8.54 -1.31
N ALA A 350 8.86 -7.22 -1.24
CA ALA A 350 8.28 -6.41 -2.31
C ALA A 350 9.00 -6.72 -3.63
N PHE A 351 8.30 -6.66 -4.75
CA PHE A 351 8.91 -6.80 -6.07
C PHE A 351 8.60 -5.61 -6.97
N ARG A 352 9.50 -5.42 -7.94
CA ARG A 352 9.29 -4.60 -9.13
C ARG A 352 9.35 -5.51 -10.35
N TRP A 353 8.30 -5.52 -11.15
CA TRP A 353 8.32 -6.11 -12.48
C TRP A 353 8.31 -5.01 -13.52
N GLN A 354 9.23 -5.09 -14.49
CA GLN A 354 9.27 -4.17 -15.62
C GLN A 354 9.96 -4.85 -16.81
N ALA A 355 9.42 -4.65 -18.01
CA ALA A 355 10.00 -5.16 -19.26
C ALA A 355 10.34 -6.67 -19.21
N GLY A 356 9.44 -7.48 -18.65
CA GLY A 356 9.61 -8.95 -18.58
C GLY A 356 10.45 -9.45 -17.41
N ARG A 357 11.03 -8.56 -16.59
CA ARG A 357 11.90 -8.94 -15.47
C ARG A 357 11.25 -8.60 -14.12
N LEU A 358 11.09 -9.61 -13.27
CA LEU A 358 10.77 -9.45 -11.85
C LEU A 358 12.07 -9.28 -11.05
N THR A 359 12.12 -8.25 -10.20
CA THR A 359 13.23 -7.98 -9.29
C THR A 359 12.68 -7.87 -7.88
N GLN A 360 13.12 -8.74 -6.97
CA GLN A 360 12.83 -8.60 -5.54
C GLN A 360 13.58 -7.40 -4.97
N LEU A 361 12.92 -6.66 -4.09
CA LEU A 361 13.45 -5.45 -3.47
C LEU A 361 13.97 -5.76 -2.08
N ALA A 362 15.06 -5.09 -1.69
CA ALA A 362 15.62 -5.20 -0.35
C ALA A 362 14.62 -4.76 0.75
N THR A 363 14.79 -5.29 1.95
CA THR A 363 14.08 -4.87 3.16
C THR A 363 14.95 -3.89 3.98
N LEU A 364 14.45 -3.39 5.11
CA LEU A 364 15.27 -2.69 6.12
C LEU A 364 16.20 -3.62 6.91
N GLY A 365 16.45 -4.83 6.42
CA GLY A 365 17.29 -5.86 7.04
C GLY A 365 16.52 -7.02 7.67
N GLY A 366 15.19 -6.92 7.80
CA GLY A 366 14.33 -8.01 8.28
C GLY A 366 13.83 -8.95 7.16
N SER A 367 12.99 -9.92 7.53
CA SER A 367 12.39 -10.93 6.61
C SER A 367 11.05 -10.50 6.01
N TYR A 368 10.64 -9.24 6.20
CA TYR A 368 9.35 -8.74 5.73
C TYR A 368 9.52 -7.49 4.87
N GLY A 369 8.93 -7.55 3.69
CA GLY A 369 8.75 -6.44 2.77
C GLY A 369 7.50 -6.67 1.93
N ASN A 370 6.63 -5.67 1.85
CA ASN A 370 5.39 -5.72 1.09
C ASN A 370 5.20 -4.39 0.35
N ALA A 371 4.68 -4.47 -0.88
CA ALA A 371 4.30 -3.32 -1.69
C ALA A 371 2.78 -3.15 -1.71
N TRP A 372 2.33 -1.90 -1.63
CA TRP A 372 0.91 -1.52 -1.64
C TRP A 372 0.50 -0.74 -2.89
N ALA A 373 1.41 0.00 -3.51
CA ALA A 373 1.15 0.71 -4.77
C ALA A 373 2.45 1.06 -5.49
N VAL A 374 2.33 1.39 -6.77
CA VAL A 374 3.39 1.96 -7.60
C VAL A 374 2.95 3.32 -8.14
N THR A 375 3.68 4.36 -7.78
CA THR A 375 3.39 5.72 -8.27
C THR A 375 3.57 5.79 -9.79
N PRO A 376 3.03 6.83 -10.46
CA PRO A 376 3.27 7.03 -11.88
C PRO A 376 4.77 7.04 -12.20
N THR A 377 5.60 7.69 -11.38
CA THR A 377 7.06 7.78 -11.56
C THR A 377 7.82 6.47 -11.28
N GLY A 378 7.14 5.42 -10.84
CA GLY A 378 7.73 4.11 -10.57
C GLY A 378 8.38 4.00 -9.19
N ILE A 379 8.00 4.85 -8.24
CA ILE A 379 8.29 4.64 -6.82
C ILE A 379 7.31 3.57 -6.32
N ILE A 380 7.82 2.57 -5.63
CA ILE A 380 6.96 1.55 -5.01
C ILE A 380 6.84 1.90 -3.54
N VAL A 381 5.62 1.92 -3.01
CA VAL A 381 5.35 2.26 -1.61
C VAL A 381 4.89 1.02 -0.85
N GLY A 382 5.19 0.96 0.44
CA GLY A 382 4.63 -0.07 1.30
C GLY A 382 5.23 -0.15 2.70
N SER A 383 5.54 -1.37 3.13
CA SER A 383 6.02 -1.66 4.49
C SER A 383 7.22 -2.60 4.49
N SER A 384 8.14 -2.43 5.44
CA SER A 384 9.28 -3.33 5.65
C SER A 384 9.68 -3.43 7.13
N ARG A 385 10.19 -4.58 7.56
CA ARG A 385 10.78 -4.75 8.89
C ARG A 385 12.30 -4.57 8.86
N SER A 386 12.83 -3.98 9.92
CA SER A 386 14.26 -3.98 10.19
C SER A 386 14.70 -5.29 10.84
N ALA A 387 16.01 -5.54 10.91
CA ALA A 387 16.54 -6.72 11.59
C ALA A 387 16.28 -6.69 13.11
N SER A 388 16.10 -5.50 13.69
CA SER A 388 15.97 -5.28 15.13
C SER A 388 14.54 -5.05 15.60
N SER A 389 13.55 -5.02 14.69
CA SER A 389 12.15 -4.77 15.06
C SER A 389 11.18 -5.70 14.32
N PRO A 390 10.26 -6.36 15.05
CA PRO A 390 9.18 -7.13 14.43
C PRO A 390 8.06 -6.22 13.90
N VAL A 391 8.10 -4.91 14.17
CA VAL A 391 7.06 -3.95 13.74
C VAL A 391 7.33 -3.53 12.29
N PRO A 392 6.38 -3.72 11.35
CA PRO A 392 6.50 -3.20 9.99
C PRO A 392 6.59 -1.67 10.00
N GLN A 393 7.52 -1.10 9.25
CA GLN A 393 7.70 0.34 9.12
C GLN A 393 7.30 0.79 7.71
N ALA A 394 6.74 2.00 7.61
CA ALA A 394 6.39 2.61 6.33
C ALA A 394 7.65 2.89 5.51
N VAL A 395 7.67 2.44 4.26
CA VAL A 395 8.83 2.61 3.37
C VAL A 395 8.42 2.90 1.93
N PHE A 396 9.36 3.43 1.16
CA PHE A 396 9.27 3.41 -0.29
C PHE A 396 10.58 2.96 -0.94
N TRP A 397 10.48 2.33 -2.10
CA TRP A 397 11.59 1.95 -2.96
C TRP A 397 11.66 2.90 -4.15
N PRO A 398 12.72 3.72 -4.27
CA PRO A 398 12.90 4.64 -5.38
C PRO A 398 12.90 3.95 -6.75
N ALA A 399 12.56 4.72 -7.79
CA ALA A 399 12.75 4.28 -9.16
C ALA A 399 14.25 4.06 -9.48
N PRO A 400 14.61 3.09 -10.33
CA PRO A 400 15.99 2.87 -10.76
C PRO A 400 16.59 4.16 -11.35
N GLY A 401 17.81 4.49 -10.94
CA GLY A 401 18.54 5.65 -11.45
C GLY A 401 18.17 7.01 -10.85
N ARG A 402 17.46 7.04 -9.71
CA ARG A 402 17.18 8.24 -8.90
C ARG A 402 17.67 8.09 -7.46
#